data_AF-A0A7S1AZR4-F1
#
_entry.id   AF-A0A7S1AZR4-F1
#
_cell.length_a   1.000
_cell.length_b   1.000
_cell.length_c   1.000
_cell.angle_alpha   90.00
_cell.angle_beta   90.00
_cell.angle_gamma   90.00
#
_symmetry.space_group_name_H-M   'P 1'
#
loop_
_entity.id
_entity.type
_entity.pdbx_description
1 polymer ?
#
loop_
_entity_poly.entity_id
_entity_poly.type
_entity_poly.pdbx_seq_one_letter_code
_entity_poly.pdbx_strand_id
1 'polypeptide(L)'
;EELFSLHDLSQEGTLSEDGLIRLNKNIAILHRGNDVDQGAVTAKYRRIFRRHLDPDGKPVAFPMFYRYMLGQLGQLDKDCVAQEMIMESLISEARLGRTLCEKTETPVRC
;
A
#
# COMPACT_ATOMS: atom_id res chain seq x y z
N GLU A 1 -12.95 -0.61 -2.97
CA GLU A 1 -12.24 -1.10 -4.18
C GLU A 1 -11.10 -0.18 -4.59
N GLU A 2 -11.31 1.14 -4.61
CA GLU A 2 -10.29 2.10 -5.03
C GLU A 2 -8.89 1.91 -4.39
N LEU A 3 -8.82 1.81 -3.05
CA LEU A 3 -7.53 1.63 -2.36
C LEU A 3 -6.78 0.38 -2.87
N PHE A 4 -7.50 -0.71 -3.15
CA PHE A 4 -6.90 -1.92 -3.70
C PHE A 4 -6.36 -1.68 -5.11
N SER A 5 -7.16 -1.05 -5.98
CA SER A 5 -6.74 -0.72 -7.35
C SER A 5 -5.50 0.17 -7.37
N LEU A 6 -5.37 1.09 -6.39
CA LEU A 6 -4.18 1.92 -6.22
C LEU A 6 -2.93 1.11 -5.85
N HIS A 7 -3.09 0.01 -5.11
CA HIS A 7 -2.02 -0.90 -4.75
C HIS A 7 -1.73 -1.97 -5.83
N ASP A 8 -2.68 -2.26 -6.72
CA ASP A 8 -2.47 -3.09 -7.90
C ASP A 8 -1.65 -2.32 -8.95
N LEU A 9 -0.33 -2.31 -8.72
CA LEU A 9 0.62 -1.62 -9.60
C LEU A 9 0.81 -2.36 -10.93
N SER A 10 0.63 -3.68 -10.98
CA SER A 10 0.75 -4.47 -12.22
C SER A 10 -0.53 -4.49 -13.06
N GLN A 11 -1.67 -4.05 -12.51
CA GLN A 11 -2.98 -4.08 -13.15
C GLN A 11 -3.44 -5.51 -13.49
N GLU A 12 -3.05 -6.48 -12.66
CA GLU A 12 -3.38 -7.90 -12.85
C GLU A 12 -4.56 -8.35 -11.98
N GLY A 13 -5.23 -7.41 -11.30
CA GLY A 13 -6.33 -7.69 -10.38
C GLY A 13 -5.86 -8.29 -9.05
N THR A 14 -4.57 -8.17 -8.72
CA THR A 14 -3.97 -8.71 -7.50
C THR A 14 -3.08 -7.70 -6.79
N LEU A 15 -2.98 -7.84 -5.46
CA LEU A 15 -2.03 -7.11 -4.64
C LEU A 15 -0.81 -7.99 -4.38
N SER A 16 0.35 -7.61 -4.93
CA SER A 16 1.63 -8.29 -4.68
C SER A 16 2.37 -7.73 -3.46
N GLU A 17 3.23 -8.55 -2.85
CA GLU A 17 4.11 -8.13 -1.75
C GLU A 17 4.99 -6.93 -2.17
N ASP A 18 5.60 -7.03 -3.35
CA ASP A 18 6.48 -5.99 -3.88
C ASP A 18 5.70 -4.72 -4.23
N GLY A 19 4.47 -4.85 -4.76
CA GLY A 19 3.58 -3.72 -5.02
C GLY A 19 3.24 -2.95 -3.75
N LEU A 20 2.86 -3.66 -2.69
CA LEU A 20 2.60 -3.06 -1.37
C LEU A 20 3.83 -2.35 -0.83
N ILE A 21 5.01 -2.99 -0.88
CA ILE A 21 6.27 -2.42 -0.39
C ILE A 21 6.64 -1.16 -1.17
N ARG A 22 6.58 -1.22 -2.50
CA ARG A 22 6.97 -0.10 -3.37
C ARG A 22 6.09 1.12 -3.14
N LEU A 23 4.77 0.94 -3.11
CA LEU A 23 3.84 2.04 -2.87
C LEU A 23 4.11 2.70 -1.51
N ASN A 24 4.31 1.90 -0.46
CA ASN A 24 4.54 2.43 0.88
C ASN A 24 5.92 3.06 1.08
N LYS A 25 6.94 2.64 0.32
CA LYS A 25 8.22 3.38 0.25
C LYS A 25 8.02 4.77 -0.30
N ASN A 26 7.24 4.90 -1.37
CA ASN A 26 6.95 6.19 -1.97
C ASN A 26 6.16 7.10 -1.04
N ILE A 27 5.15 6.57 -0.34
CA ILE A 27 4.43 7.30 0.72
C ILE A 27 5.41 7.77 1.81
N ALA A 28 6.31 6.90 2.27
CA ALA A 28 7.30 7.29 3.27
C ALA A 28 8.23 8.41 2.78
N ILE A 29 8.68 8.35 1.52
CA ILE A 29 9.51 9.39 0.89
C ILE A 29 8.73 10.71 0.81
N LEU A 30 7.45 10.68 0.45
CA LEU A 30 6.61 11.88 0.43
C LEU A 30 6.46 12.52 1.81
N HIS A 31 6.45 11.73 2.88
CA HIS A 31 6.32 12.23 4.25
C HIS A 31 7.62 12.75 4.87
N ARG A 32 8.77 12.17 4.51
CA ARG A 32 10.04 12.41 5.22
C ARG A 32 11.21 12.82 4.31
N GLY A 33 10.99 12.91 3.01
CA GLY A 33 12.05 13.14 2.03
C GLY A 33 12.91 11.90 1.76
N ASN A 34 14.10 12.12 1.20
CA ASN A 34 14.98 11.04 0.72
C ASN A 34 15.73 10.29 1.84
N ASP A 35 15.69 10.78 3.08
CA ASP A 35 16.38 10.18 4.24
C ASP A 35 15.60 9.00 4.86
N VAL A 36 14.56 8.52 4.18
CA VAL A 36 13.79 7.36 4.62
C VAL A 36 14.66 6.10 4.59
N ASP A 37 14.69 5.38 5.71
CA ASP A 37 15.18 4.01 5.75
C ASP A 37 14.23 3.09 4.98
N GLN A 38 14.50 2.94 3.68
CA GLN A 38 13.73 2.06 2.81
C GLN A 38 13.85 0.58 3.21
N GLY A 39 14.92 0.19 3.91
CA GLY A 39 15.09 -1.16 4.45
C GLY A 39 14.09 -1.43 5.56
N ALA A 40 13.94 -0.50 6.50
CA ALA A 40 12.93 -0.58 7.56
C ALA A 40 11.50 -0.61 6.99
N VAL A 41 11.20 0.21 5.97
CA VAL A 41 9.90 0.18 5.29
C VAL A 41 9.66 -1.20 4.64
N THR A 42 10.66 -1.72 3.91
CA THR A 42 10.59 -3.07 3.30
C THR A 42 10.27 -4.14 4.34
N ALA A 43 11.03 -4.17 5.44
CA ALA A 43 10.85 -5.16 6.50
C ALA A 43 9.47 -5.06 7.15
N LYS A 44 8.98 -3.83 7.41
CA LYS A 44 7.66 -3.59 7.99
C LYS A 44 6.55 -4.13 7.09
N TYR A 45 6.52 -3.75 5.82
CA TYR A 45 5.42 -4.10 4.92
C TYR A 45 5.48 -5.55 4.45
N ARG A 46 6.66 -6.14 4.28
CA ARG A 46 6.80 -7.59 4.10
C ARG A 46 6.19 -8.37 5.27
N ARG A 47 6.50 -7.97 6.50
CA ARG A 47 5.94 -8.60 7.70
C ARG A 47 4.43 -8.47 7.75
N ILE A 48 3.88 -7.30 7.41
CA ILE A 48 2.42 -7.08 7.36
C ILE A 48 1.80 -8.01 6.30
N PHE A 49 2.34 -8.03 5.09
CA PHE A 49 1.85 -8.85 3.99
C PHE A 49 1.81 -10.33 4.38
N ARG A 50 2.94 -10.86 4.85
CA ARG A 50 3.04 -12.29 5.17
C ARG A 50 2.25 -12.70 6.41
N ARG A 51 2.04 -11.78 7.35
CA ARG A 51 1.25 -12.07 8.55
C ARG A 51 -0.26 -12.05 8.29
N HIS A 52 -0.72 -11.15 7.42
CA HIS A 52 -2.14 -10.83 7.32
C HIS A 52 -2.80 -11.15 5.98
N LEU A 53 -2.01 -11.29 4.90
CA LEU A 53 -2.53 -11.51 3.55
C LEU A 53 -2.16 -12.89 3.03
N ASP A 54 -0.87 -13.19 2.88
CA ASP A 54 -0.41 -14.50 2.42
C ASP A 54 0.99 -14.84 2.97
N PRO A 55 1.15 -15.92 3.76
CA PRO A 55 2.41 -16.25 4.44
C PRO A 55 3.56 -16.60 3.49
N ASP A 56 3.25 -17.06 2.29
CA ASP A 56 4.22 -17.40 1.26
C ASP A 56 4.59 -16.17 0.39
N GLY A 57 3.93 -15.03 0.60
CA GLY A 57 4.13 -13.82 -0.19
C GLY A 57 3.43 -13.86 -1.56
N LYS A 58 2.44 -14.75 -1.76
CA LYS A 58 1.73 -14.85 -3.03
C LYS A 58 0.79 -13.65 -3.23
N PRO A 59 0.60 -13.16 -4.47
CA PRO A 59 -0.35 -12.09 -4.75
C PRO A 59 -1.77 -12.46 -4.31
N VAL A 60 -2.48 -11.50 -3.75
CA VAL A 60 -3.83 -11.71 -3.20
C VAL A 60 -4.89 -10.92 -3.94
N ALA A 61 -6.06 -11.52 -4.12
CA ALA A 61 -7.21 -10.85 -4.72
C ALA A 61 -7.91 -9.91 -3.74
N PHE A 62 -8.76 -9.03 -4.28
CA PHE A 62 -9.52 -8.03 -3.52
C PHE A 62 -10.24 -8.58 -2.27
N PRO A 63 -10.90 -9.76 -2.27
CA PRO A 63 -11.59 -10.25 -1.08
C PRO A 63 -10.69 -10.45 0.15
N MET A 64 -9.43 -10.85 -0.06
CA MET A 64 -8.47 -11.01 1.03
C MET A 64 -8.07 -9.64 1.59
N PHE A 65 -7.73 -8.70 0.70
CA PHE A 65 -7.40 -7.33 1.07
C PHE A 65 -8.56 -6.63 1.80
N TYR A 66 -9.78 -6.79 1.31
CA TYR A 66 -10.99 -6.22 1.91
C TYR A 66 -11.19 -6.70 3.35
N ARG A 67 -11.08 -8.02 3.58
CA ARG A 67 -11.20 -8.60 4.92
C ARG A 67 -10.13 -8.07 5.87
N TYR A 68 -8.89 -7.97 5.40
CA TYR A 68 -7.80 -7.37 6.16
C TYR A 68 -8.10 -5.91 6.51
N MET A 69 -8.49 -5.09 5.53
CA MET A 69 -8.77 -3.67 5.74
C MET A 69 -9.92 -3.42 6.71
N LEU A 70 -11.00 -4.20 6.64
CA LEU A 70 -12.08 -4.13 7.63
C LEU A 70 -11.57 -4.44 9.04
N GLY A 71 -10.77 -5.49 9.19
CA GLY A 71 -10.17 -5.86 10.47
C GLY A 71 -9.21 -4.79 11.01
N GLN A 72 -8.47 -4.11 10.14
CA GLN A 72 -7.58 -3.01 10.53
C GLN A 72 -8.36 -1.77 10.94
N LEU A 73 -9.37 -1.36 10.18
CA LEU A 73 -10.22 -0.21 10.52
C LEU A 73 -10.87 -0.40 11.89
N GLY A 74 -11.46 -1.57 12.15
CA GLY A 74 -12.08 -1.87 13.44
C GLY A 74 -11.12 -1.93 14.63
N GLN A 75 -9.82 -2.15 14.39
CA GLN A 75 -8.78 -2.08 15.42
C GLN A 75 -8.28 -0.64 15.65
N LEU A 76 -8.27 0.19 14.62
CA LEU A 76 -7.82 1.58 14.69
C LEU A 76 -8.85 2.47 15.38
N ASP A 77 -10.11 2.36 14.96
CA ASP A 77 -11.21 3.11 15.54
C ASP A 77 -12.52 2.33 15.41
N LYS A 78 -13.42 2.43 16.39
CA LYS A 78 -14.75 1.79 16.32
C LYS A 78 -15.81 2.72 15.75
N ASP A 79 -15.53 4.02 15.72
CA ASP A 79 -16.42 5.02 15.13
C ASP A 79 -16.38 4.94 13.60
N CYS A 80 -17.54 4.83 12.98
CA CYS A 80 -17.64 4.63 11.53
C CYS A 80 -17.20 5.88 10.75
N VAL A 81 -17.39 7.08 11.29
CA VAL A 81 -16.97 8.33 10.65
C VAL A 81 -15.45 8.42 10.68
N ALA A 82 -14.81 8.10 11.81
CA ALA A 82 -13.36 8.02 11.91
C ALA A 82 -12.78 6.97 10.94
N GLN A 83 -13.41 5.80 10.81
CA GLN A 83 -12.99 4.78 9.84
C GLN A 83 -13.08 5.26 8.39
N GLU A 84 -14.15 5.97 8.03
CA GLU A 84 -14.30 6.59 6.71
C GLU A 84 -13.18 7.59 6.44
N MET A 85 -12.92 8.50 7.37
CA MET A 85 -11.82 9.48 7.26
C MET A 85 -10.44 8.80 7.13
N ILE A 86 -10.20 7.70 7.87
CA ILE A 86 -8.98 6.91 7.74
C ILE A 86 -8.89 6.32 6.33
N MET A 87 -9.97 5.75 5.80
CA MET A 87 -9.98 5.19 4.44
C MET A 87 -9.70 6.27 3.38
N GLU A 88 -10.31 7.44 3.50
CA GLU A 88 -10.07 8.58 2.60
C GLU A 88 -8.62 9.06 2.65
N SER A 89 -8.03 9.11 3.84
CA SER A 89 -6.62 9.45 4.03
C SER A 89 -5.71 8.41 3.38
N LEU A 90 -5.96 7.12 3.58
CA LEU A 90 -5.20 6.04 2.95
C LEU A 90 -5.29 6.09 1.42
N ILE A 91 -6.48 6.37 0.87
CA ILE A 91 -6.67 6.54 -0.58
C ILE A 91 -5.86 7.73 -1.09
N SER A 92 -5.91 8.86 -0.39
CA SER A 92 -5.16 10.06 -0.76
C SER A 92 -3.65 9.82 -0.76
N GLU A 93 -3.12 9.17 0.27
CA GLU A 93 -1.71 8.79 0.34
C GLU A 93 -1.31 7.82 -0.78
N ALA A 94 -2.14 6.81 -1.04
CA ALA A 94 -1.89 5.83 -2.10
C ALA A 94 -1.90 6.47 -3.49
N ARG A 95 -2.80 7.43 -3.76
CA ARG A 95 -2.78 8.22 -5.01
C ARG A 95 -1.45 8.97 -5.16
N LEU A 96 -1.02 9.69 -4.13
CA LEU A 96 0.25 10.43 -4.16
C LEU A 96 1.44 9.49 -4.34
N GLY A 97 1.52 8.41 -3.57
CA GLY A 97 2.59 7.41 -3.69
C GLY A 97 2.67 6.78 -5.08
N ARG A 98 1.52 6.55 -5.74
CA ARG A 98 1.46 5.99 -7.09
C ARG A 98 2.04 6.93 -8.14
N THR A 99 1.78 8.24 -8.04
CA THR A 99 2.39 9.21 -8.97
C THR A 99 3.92 9.19 -8.95
N LEU A 100 4.52 8.81 -7.82
CA LEU A 100 5.97 8.64 -7.71
C LEU A 100 6.44 7.31 -8.29
N CYS A 101 5.62 6.24 -8.27
CA CYS A 101 5.93 4.97 -8.94
C CYS A 101 6.09 5.20 -10.45
N GLU A 102 5.14 5.90 -11.07
CA GLU A 102 5.11 6.13 -12.52
C GLU A 102 6.33 6.93 -13.01
N LYS A 103 6.83 7.88 -12.21
CA LYS A 103 8.02 8.69 -12.55
C LYS A 103 9.33 7.90 -12.56
N THR A 104 9.38 6.74 -11.90
CA THR A 104 10.58 5.88 -11.84
C THR A 104 10.66 4.88 -13.00
N GLU A 105 9.62 4.79 -13.83
CA GLU A 105 9.53 3.83 -14.95
C GLU A 105 9.82 4.45 -16.32
N THR A 106 9.97 5.76 -16.44
CA THR A 106 10.44 6.41 -17.67
C THR A 106 11.96 6.39 -17.74
N PRO A 107 12.58 5.62 -18.67
CA PRO A 107 13.99 5.84 -18.96
C PRO A 107 14.13 7.20 -19.63
N VAL A 108 15.00 8.05 -19.09
CA VAL A 108 15.52 9.20 -19.83
C VAL A 108 16.21 8.62 -21.06
N ARG A 109 15.55 8.69 -22.22
CA ARG A 109 16.21 8.48 -23.50
C ARG A 109 17.07 9.71 -23.75
N CYS A 110 18.36 9.60 -23.42
CA CYS A 110 19.39 10.43 -24.04
C CYS A 110 19.54 10.06 -25.51
#